data_AF-A0A5C7PWN6-F1
#
_entry.id   AF-A0A5C7PWN6-F1
#
_cell.length_a   1.000
_cell.length_b   1.000
_cell.length_c   1.000
_cell.angle_alpha   90.00
_cell.angle_beta   90.00
_cell.angle_gamma   90.00
#
_symmetry.space_group_name_H-M   'P 1'
#
loop_
_entity.id
_entity.type
_entity.pdbx_description
1 polymer ?
#
loop_
_entity_poly.entity_id
_entity_poly.type
_entity_poly.pdbx_seq_one_letter_code
_entity_poly.pdbx_strand_id
1 'polypeptide(L)'
;MSTTLPTDSAERKEYPLFRGLLRYFPAALAGVARHSKLGNDKHNPGEEMHHSRGKSADHPDCIVRHMLDMSDIEAEIERSPERSADEVAALMSEADALCWRALAWSQELHERYGGAPLAPVASGPPRGRLEHPMLLRAKPFVPKPDDAPAGTWHQAGTLSWLETEP
;
A
#
# COMPACT_ATOMS: atom_id res chain seq x y z
N MET A 1 14.34 -22.23 2.88
CA MET A 1 13.77 -21.35 1.83
C MET A 1 13.18 -20.13 2.52
N SER A 2 13.46 -18.91 2.04
CA SER A 2 12.79 -17.72 2.58
C SER A 2 11.34 -17.69 2.08
N THR A 3 10.38 -17.56 2.99
CA THR A 3 8.94 -17.51 2.68
C THR A 3 8.40 -16.12 3.01
N THR A 4 7.43 -15.64 2.24
CA THR A 4 6.84 -14.29 2.43
C THR A 4 6.15 -14.14 3.79
N LEU A 5 5.53 -15.21 4.28
CA LEU A 5 4.93 -15.26 5.62
C LEU A 5 5.75 -16.17 6.52
N PRO A 6 5.74 -15.95 7.85
CA PRO A 6 6.28 -16.90 8.81
C PRO A 6 5.68 -18.31 8.64
N THR A 7 6.41 -19.31 9.10
CA THR A 7 5.95 -20.71 9.09
C THR A 7 5.19 -21.08 10.35
N ASP A 8 5.41 -20.35 11.46
CA ASP A 8 4.69 -20.59 12.71
C ASP A 8 3.21 -20.21 12.58
N SER A 9 2.33 -21.06 13.12
CA SER A 9 0.88 -20.91 12.98
C SER A 9 0.33 -19.72 13.77
N ALA A 10 0.89 -19.43 14.94
CA ALA A 10 0.45 -18.29 15.73
C ALA A 10 0.95 -17.00 15.09
N GLU A 11 2.22 -16.94 14.69
CA GLU A 11 2.81 -15.77 14.04
C GLU A 11 2.09 -15.42 12.72
N ARG A 12 1.66 -16.41 11.93
CA ARG A 12 0.89 -16.18 10.69
C ARG A 12 -0.44 -15.47 10.91
N LYS A 13 -1.09 -15.67 12.06
CA LYS A 13 -2.40 -15.05 12.37
C LYS A 13 -2.28 -13.56 12.65
N GLU A 14 -1.08 -13.08 12.95
CA GLU A 14 -0.76 -11.67 13.12
C GLU A 14 -0.68 -10.90 11.79
N TYR A 15 -0.84 -11.59 10.65
CA TYR A 15 -0.90 -10.99 9.31
C TYR A 15 -2.31 -11.15 8.70
N PRO A 16 -3.32 -10.41 9.19
CA PRO A 16 -4.72 -10.59 8.78
C PRO A 16 -5.03 -9.98 7.39
N LEU A 17 -4.37 -10.44 6.33
CA LEU A 17 -4.40 -9.86 4.98
C LEU A 17 -5.83 -9.60 4.46
N PHE A 18 -6.75 -10.55 4.61
CA PHE A 18 -8.11 -10.35 4.11
C PHE A 18 -8.88 -9.28 4.90
N ARG A 19 -8.96 -9.42 6.24
CA ARG A 19 -9.77 -8.52 7.08
C ARG A 19 -9.13 -7.16 7.34
N GLY A 20 -7.80 -7.04 7.25
CA GLY A 20 -7.03 -5.84 7.57
C GLY A 20 -6.38 -5.13 6.39
N LEU A 21 -6.48 -5.68 5.18
CA LEU A 21 -5.99 -5.03 3.95
C LEU A 21 -7.04 -5.13 2.83
N LEU A 22 -7.38 -6.35 2.38
CA LEU A 22 -8.25 -6.55 1.22
C LEU A 22 -9.67 -6.00 1.45
N ARG A 23 -10.22 -6.17 2.67
CA ARG A 23 -11.55 -5.67 3.03
C ARG A 23 -11.58 -4.16 3.30
N TYR A 24 -10.44 -3.55 3.65
CA TYR A 24 -10.35 -2.10 3.87
C TYR A 24 -10.27 -1.33 2.56
N PHE A 25 -9.51 -1.83 1.60
CA PHE A 25 -9.18 -1.08 0.37
C PHE A 25 -9.56 -1.81 -0.93
N PRO A 26 -10.76 -2.42 -1.06
CA PRO A 26 -11.06 -3.25 -2.22
C PRO A 26 -11.04 -2.47 -3.55
N ALA A 27 -11.57 -1.24 -3.58
CA ALA A 27 -11.61 -0.41 -4.78
C ALA A 27 -10.21 0.06 -5.20
N ALA A 28 -9.41 0.56 -4.24
CA ALA A 28 -8.05 1.01 -4.51
C ALA A 28 -7.16 -0.14 -5.01
N LEU A 29 -7.27 -1.33 -4.40
CA LEU A 29 -6.50 -2.50 -4.85
C LEU A 29 -6.92 -2.97 -6.25
N ALA A 30 -8.21 -2.87 -6.60
CA ALA A 30 -8.68 -3.14 -7.95
C ALA A 30 -8.11 -2.13 -8.97
N GLY A 31 -8.04 -0.85 -8.60
CA GLY A 31 -7.43 0.21 -9.39
C GLY A 31 -5.94 -0.03 -9.64
N VAL A 32 -5.16 -0.33 -8.59
CA VAL A 32 -3.73 -0.70 -8.70
C VAL A 32 -3.51 -1.94 -9.57
N ALA A 33 -4.37 -2.96 -9.45
CA ALA A 33 -4.31 -4.14 -10.30
C ALA A 33 -4.58 -3.80 -11.77
N ARG A 34 -5.56 -2.93 -12.05
CA ARG A 34 -5.85 -2.42 -13.39
C ARG A 34 -4.69 -1.58 -13.94
N HIS A 35 -4.10 -0.70 -13.14
CA HIS A 35 -2.89 0.06 -13.51
C HIS A 35 -1.75 -0.88 -13.92
N SER A 36 -1.53 -1.96 -13.16
CA SER A 36 -0.53 -2.98 -13.47
C SER A 36 -0.80 -3.66 -14.82
N LYS A 37 -2.06 -4.01 -15.10
CA LYS A 37 -2.47 -4.62 -16.38
C LYS A 37 -2.22 -3.67 -17.56
N LEU A 38 -2.67 -2.41 -17.44
CA LEU A 38 -2.48 -1.39 -18.48
C LEU A 38 -0.99 -1.12 -18.74
N GLY A 39 -0.19 -1.02 -17.69
CA GLY A 39 1.26 -0.87 -17.79
C GLY A 39 1.92 -2.06 -18.48
N ASN A 40 1.53 -3.29 -18.13
CA ASN A 40 2.04 -4.49 -18.77
C ASN A 40 1.65 -4.56 -20.26
N ASP A 41 0.39 -4.29 -20.60
CA ASP A 41 -0.09 -4.30 -21.99
C ASP A 41 0.65 -3.27 -22.85
N LYS A 42 0.96 -2.10 -22.27
CA LYS A 42 1.71 -1.03 -22.95
C LYS A 42 3.19 -1.38 -23.14
N HIS A 43 3.84 -1.95 -22.12
CA HIS A 43 5.29 -2.08 -22.07
C HIS A 43 5.83 -3.48 -22.37
N ASN A 44 4.99 -4.51 -22.25
CA ASN A 44 5.30 -5.93 -22.47
C ASN A 44 4.14 -6.62 -23.26
N PRO A 45 3.79 -6.12 -24.46
CA PRO A 45 2.65 -6.63 -25.21
C PRO A 45 2.80 -8.12 -25.54
N GLY A 46 1.78 -8.91 -25.19
CA GLY A 46 1.75 -10.36 -25.43
C GLY A 46 2.46 -11.23 -24.37
N GLU A 47 3.13 -10.61 -23.39
CA GLU A 47 3.75 -11.33 -22.27
C GLU A 47 2.80 -11.47 -21.08
N GLU A 48 3.03 -12.49 -20.25
CA GLU A 48 2.35 -12.62 -18.96
C GLU A 48 2.67 -11.43 -18.04
N MET A 49 1.71 -11.02 -17.22
CA MET A 49 1.82 -9.85 -16.36
C MET A 49 2.93 -10.02 -15.31
N HIS A 50 3.90 -9.10 -15.32
CA HIS A 50 5.02 -9.13 -14.39
C HIS A 50 5.53 -7.72 -14.05
N HIS A 51 6.20 -7.57 -12.90
CA HIS A 51 6.85 -6.31 -12.55
C HIS A 51 8.22 -6.22 -13.24
N SER A 52 8.29 -5.45 -14.34
CA SER A 52 9.52 -5.19 -15.09
C SER A 52 10.38 -4.10 -14.41
N ARG A 53 11.18 -4.49 -13.41
CA ARG A 53 11.91 -3.55 -12.54
C ARG A 53 12.94 -2.68 -13.26
N GLY A 54 13.48 -3.19 -14.36
CA GLY A 54 14.43 -2.43 -15.20
C GLY A 54 13.82 -1.18 -15.87
N LYS A 55 12.49 -1.08 -15.93
CA LYS A 55 11.77 0.03 -16.60
C LYS A 55 11.18 1.05 -15.60
N SER A 56 11.30 0.82 -14.29
CA SER A 56 10.49 1.52 -13.29
C SER A 56 11.24 1.75 -11.98
N ALA A 57 12.32 2.53 -12.04
CA ALA A 57 13.27 2.67 -10.95
C ALA A 57 13.10 3.98 -10.13
N ASP A 58 12.36 4.95 -10.63
CA ASP A 58 12.26 6.29 -10.05
C ASP A 58 11.01 6.44 -9.18
N HIS A 59 10.92 5.64 -8.10
CA HIS A 59 9.73 5.66 -7.24
C HIS A 59 9.51 6.97 -6.49
N PRO A 60 10.53 7.59 -5.83
CA PRO A 60 10.33 8.81 -5.07
C PRO A 60 9.79 9.97 -5.92
N ASP A 61 10.43 10.24 -7.07
CA ASP A 61 10.01 11.38 -7.89
C ASP A 61 8.69 11.09 -8.62
N CYS A 62 8.39 9.82 -8.97
CA CYS A 62 7.07 9.47 -9.50
C CYS A 62 5.96 9.68 -8.46
N ILE A 63 6.18 9.29 -7.19
CA ILE A 63 5.18 9.49 -6.13
C ILE A 63 4.86 10.97 -5.97
N VAL A 64 5.89 11.82 -5.88
CA VAL A 64 5.68 13.27 -5.72
C VAL A 64 4.97 13.86 -6.95
N ARG A 65 5.32 13.43 -8.17
CA ARG A 65 4.62 13.88 -9.38
C ARG A 65 3.14 13.50 -9.38
N HIS A 66 2.80 12.24 -9.08
CA HIS A 66 1.41 11.82 -8.99
C HIS A 66 0.64 12.59 -7.89
N MET A 67 1.27 12.92 -6.75
CA MET A 67 0.64 13.77 -5.72
C MET A 67 0.35 15.19 -6.23
N LEU A 68 1.27 15.79 -6.98
CA LEU A 68 1.09 17.12 -7.56
C LEU A 68 -0.02 17.10 -8.62
N ASP A 69 0.02 16.14 -9.54
CA ASP A 69 -0.99 15.98 -10.59
C ASP A 69 -2.39 15.74 -9.99
N MET A 70 -2.50 14.93 -8.92
CA MET A 70 -3.75 14.78 -8.17
C MET A 70 -4.24 16.12 -7.60
N SER A 71 -3.35 16.90 -6.98
CA SER A 71 -3.71 18.18 -6.36
C SER A 71 -4.24 19.17 -7.40
N ASP A 72 -3.61 19.20 -8.58
CA ASP A 72 -4.04 20.06 -9.69
C ASP A 72 -5.42 19.62 -10.24
N ILE A 73 -5.65 18.31 -10.39
CA ILE A 73 -6.94 17.76 -10.83
C ILE A 73 -8.04 18.02 -9.79
N GLU A 74 -7.77 17.83 -8.50
CA GLU A 74 -8.73 18.14 -7.42
C GLU A 74 -9.12 19.61 -7.43
N ALA A 75 -8.13 20.51 -7.59
CA ALA A 75 -8.39 21.95 -7.68
C ALA A 75 -9.21 22.32 -8.93
N GLU A 76 -9.04 21.62 -10.04
CA GLU A 76 -9.89 21.81 -11.23
C GLU A 76 -11.32 21.33 -10.98
N ILE A 77 -11.48 20.12 -10.44
CA ILE A 77 -12.79 19.56 -10.08
C ILE A 77 -13.55 20.48 -9.11
N GLU A 78 -12.86 21.11 -8.15
CA GLU A 78 -13.47 22.03 -7.18
C GLU A 78 -13.91 23.36 -7.82
N ARG A 79 -13.16 23.85 -8.80
CA ARG A 79 -13.48 25.09 -9.54
C ARG A 79 -14.56 24.89 -10.60
N SER A 80 -14.76 23.65 -11.06
CA SER A 80 -15.73 23.31 -12.09
C SER A 80 -17.17 23.28 -11.53
N PRO A 81 -18.15 23.90 -12.23
CA PRO A 81 -19.56 23.89 -11.78
C PRO A 81 -20.18 22.50 -11.79
N GLU A 82 -19.68 21.62 -12.65
CA GLU A 82 -20.03 20.21 -12.71
C GLU A 82 -18.76 19.39 -12.90
N ARG A 83 -18.67 18.25 -12.22
CA ARG A 83 -17.55 17.32 -12.32
C ARG A 83 -17.68 16.48 -13.59
N SER A 84 -16.65 16.47 -14.44
CA SER A 84 -16.63 15.61 -15.62
C SER A 84 -16.16 14.19 -15.29
N ALA A 85 -16.62 13.22 -16.09
CA ALA A 85 -16.17 11.83 -15.97
C ALA A 85 -14.67 11.68 -16.28
N ASP A 86 -14.13 12.52 -17.17
CA ASP A 86 -12.72 12.48 -17.58
C ASP A 86 -11.80 12.97 -16.46
N GLU A 87 -12.17 14.04 -15.74
CA GLU A 87 -11.40 14.50 -14.56
C GLU A 87 -11.39 13.44 -13.46
N VAL A 88 -12.52 12.78 -13.20
CA VAL A 88 -12.58 11.67 -12.23
C VAL A 88 -11.70 10.52 -12.67
N ALA A 89 -11.74 10.14 -13.95
CA ALA A 89 -10.92 9.07 -14.47
C ALA A 89 -9.42 9.40 -14.36
N ALA A 90 -9.04 10.66 -14.62
CA ALA A 90 -7.67 11.14 -14.45
C ALA A 90 -7.25 11.08 -12.97
N LEU A 91 -8.05 11.60 -12.05
CA LEU A 91 -7.77 11.58 -10.62
C LEU A 91 -7.57 10.14 -10.11
N MET A 92 -8.45 9.22 -10.50
CA MET A 92 -8.32 7.80 -10.11
C MET A 92 -7.07 7.15 -10.72
N SER A 93 -6.73 7.49 -11.97
CA SER A 93 -5.50 7.00 -12.62
C SER A 93 -4.23 7.45 -11.88
N GLU A 94 -4.16 8.71 -11.47
CA GLU A 94 -3.03 9.24 -10.69
C GLU A 94 -2.97 8.62 -9.28
N ALA A 95 -4.10 8.44 -8.62
CA ALA A 95 -4.18 7.76 -7.32
C ALA A 95 -3.72 6.30 -7.40
N ASP A 96 -4.15 5.57 -8.43
CA ASP A 96 -3.75 4.18 -8.68
C ASP A 96 -2.25 4.08 -8.97
N ALA A 97 -1.71 5.01 -9.78
CA ALA A 97 -0.29 5.08 -10.10
C ALA A 97 0.56 5.37 -8.86
N LEU A 98 0.16 6.33 -8.03
CA LEU A 98 0.79 6.63 -6.75
C LEU A 98 0.83 5.40 -5.84
N CYS A 99 -0.33 4.74 -5.66
CA CYS A 99 -0.42 3.56 -4.80
C CYS A 99 0.44 2.41 -5.33
N TRP A 100 0.45 2.20 -6.65
CA TRP A 100 1.33 1.22 -7.30
C TRP A 100 2.81 1.51 -7.01
N ARG A 101 3.24 2.77 -7.13
CA ARG A 101 4.63 3.18 -6.83
C ARG A 101 5.00 2.91 -5.38
N ALA A 102 4.13 3.26 -4.44
CA ALA A 102 4.36 3.03 -3.02
C ALA A 102 4.48 1.53 -2.68
N LEU A 103 3.59 0.70 -3.22
CA LEU A 103 3.62 -0.76 -3.04
C LEU A 103 4.86 -1.39 -3.69
N ALA A 104 5.21 -0.99 -4.91
CA ALA A 104 6.39 -1.47 -5.62
C ALA A 104 7.67 -1.14 -4.83
N TRP A 105 7.78 0.10 -4.34
CA TRP A 105 8.94 0.52 -3.54
C TRP A 105 9.01 -0.21 -2.20
N SER A 106 7.89 -0.33 -1.48
CA SER A 106 7.81 -1.10 -0.24
C SER A 106 8.23 -2.55 -0.43
N GLN A 107 7.73 -3.22 -1.48
CA GLN A 107 8.12 -4.58 -1.83
C GLN A 107 9.63 -4.69 -2.09
N GLU A 108 10.21 -3.76 -2.86
CA GLU A 108 11.66 -3.72 -3.08
C GLU A 108 12.45 -3.51 -1.78
N LEU A 109 11.92 -2.77 -0.80
CA LEU A 109 12.58 -2.58 0.51
C LEU A 109 12.47 -3.84 1.39
N HIS A 110 11.32 -4.50 1.42
CA HIS A 110 11.14 -5.77 2.13
C HIS A 110 12.07 -6.86 1.60
N GLU A 111 12.30 -6.89 0.29
CA GLU A 111 13.24 -7.83 -0.33
C GLU A 111 14.70 -7.47 -0.08
N ARG A 112 15.05 -6.17 -0.12
CA ARG A 112 16.44 -5.70 0.06
C ARG A 112 16.90 -5.76 1.50
N TYR A 113 16.03 -5.40 2.44
CA TYR A 113 16.39 -5.16 3.84
C TYR A 113 15.57 -6.00 4.82
N GLY A 114 14.34 -6.38 4.45
CA GLY A 114 13.43 -7.14 5.32
C GLY A 114 13.58 -8.66 5.26
N GLY A 115 14.46 -9.18 4.40
CA GLY A 115 14.68 -10.62 4.24
C GLY A 115 13.55 -11.36 3.50
N ALA A 116 12.57 -10.62 2.95
CA ALA A 116 11.51 -11.21 2.14
C ALA A 116 12.10 -11.87 0.88
N PRO A 117 11.54 -13.00 0.42
CA PRO A 117 11.93 -13.56 -0.87
C PRO A 117 11.50 -12.61 -2.01
N LEU A 118 12.11 -12.78 -3.18
CA LEU A 118 11.66 -12.06 -4.38
C LEU A 118 10.19 -12.37 -4.65
N ALA A 119 9.43 -11.32 -5.00
CA ALA A 119 8.08 -11.50 -5.49
C ALA A 119 8.07 -12.48 -6.70
N PRO A 120 7.15 -13.47 -6.74
CA PRO A 120 7.18 -14.53 -7.74
C PRO A 120 7.19 -14.06 -9.20
N VAL A 121 6.57 -12.91 -9.48
CA VAL A 121 6.44 -12.32 -10.83
C VAL A 121 7.29 -11.05 -10.99
N ALA A 122 8.36 -10.91 -10.21
CA ALA A 122 9.36 -9.86 -10.43
C ALA A 122 10.31 -10.26 -11.56
N SER A 123 10.43 -9.42 -12.58
CA SER A 123 11.45 -9.57 -13.62
C SER A 123 12.64 -8.68 -13.30
N GLY A 124 13.82 -9.31 -13.25
CA GLY A 124 15.09 -8.70 -12.84
C GLY A 124 15.33 -8.69 -11.32
N PRO A 125 16.59 -8.70 -10.86
CA PRO A 125 16.91 -8.66 -9.43
C PRO A 125 16.55 -7.29 -8.81
N PRO A 126 16.23 -7.22 -7.50
CA PRO A 126 16.12 -5.95 -6.79
C PRO A 126 17.45 -5.20 -6.86
N ARG A 127 17.38 -3.87 -6.91
CA ARG A 127 18.58 -3.03 -6.94
C ARG A 127 19.46 -3.28 -5.73
N GLY A 128 20.71 -3.70 -5.96
CA GLY A 128 21.74 -3.79 -4.92
C GLY A 128 21.41 -4.75 -3.79
N ARG A 129 20.95 -5.97 -4.10
CA ARG A 129 20.86 -7.06 -3.12
C ARG A 129 22.18 -7.09 -2.33
N LEU A 130 22.13 -6.70 -1.06
CA LEU A 130 23.30 -6.80 -0.19
C LEU A 130 23.50 -8.28 0.10
N GLU A 131 24.56 -8.85 -0.47
CA GLU A 131 25.07 -10.18 -0.15
C GLU A 131 25.69 -10.14 1.27
N HIS A 132 24.93 -9.85 2.33
CA HIS A 132 25.44 -9.97 3.70
C HIS A 132 24.36 -10.19 4.76
N PRO A 133 24.51 -11.19 5.66
CA PRO A 133 23.53 -11.51 6.68
C PRO A 133 23.67 -10.56 7.87
N MET A 134 23.06 -9.38 7.79
CA MET A 134 22.62 -8.70 9.01
C MET A 134 21.13 -8.94 9.18
N LEU A 135 20.81 -10.16 9.62
CA LEU A 135 19.55 -10.46 10.29
C LEU A 135 19.50 -9.60 11.56
N LEU A 136 19.14 -8.33 11.42
CA LEU A 136 18.46 -7.62 12.48
C LEU A 136 17.13 -8.33 12.62
N ARG A 137 17.11 -9.28 13.55
CA ARG A 137 15.90 -9.82 14.15
C ARG A 137 15.23 -8.64 14.86
N ALA A 138 14.61 -7.74 14.09
CA ALA A 138 13.73 -6.74 14.62
C ALA A 138 12.63 -7.55 15.30
N LYS A 139 12.67 -7.58 16.63
CA LYS A 139 11.53 -8.06 17.39
C LYS A 139 10.33 -7.25 16.86
N PRO A 140 9.18 -7.87 16.57
CA PRO A 140 7.99 -7.11 16.26
C PRO A 140 7.85 -6.01 17.32
N PHE A 141 7.63 -4.77 16.87
CA PHE A 141 7.31 -3.70 17.79
C PHE A 141 5.99 -4.08 18.46
N VAL A 142 6.10 -4.64 19.67
CA VAL A 142 4.99 -4.84 20.58
C VAL A 142 4.97 -3.57 21.42
N PRO A 143 4.08 -2.59 21.17
CA PRO A 143 3.92 -1.47 22.08
C PRO A 143 3.62 -2.05 23.47
N LYS A 144 4.37 -1.62 24.49
CA LYS A 144 4.04 -2.05 25.84
C LYS A 144 2.70 -1.43 26.22
N PRO A 145 1.87 -2.12 27.03
CA PRO A 145 0.61 -1.54 27.53
C PRO A 145 0.78 -0.18 28.20
N ASP A 146 2.00 0.13 28.66
CA ASP A 146 2.33 1.31 29.46
C ASP A 146 2.94 2.47 28.65
N ASP A 147 3.07 2.35 27.31
CA ASP A 147 3.59 3.43 26.46
C ASP A 147 2.51 4.47 26.08
N ALA A 148 1.29 4.34 26.60
CA ALA A 148 0.31 5.42 26.57
C ALA A 148 0.76 6.52 27.54
N PRO A 149 0.86 7.81 27.12
CA PRO A 149 1.15 8.88 28.06
C PRO A 149 0.10 8.85 29.17
N ALA A 150 0.55 8.86 30.42
CA ALA A 150 -0.29 9.00 31.60
C ALA A 150 -1.05 10.34 31.50
N GLY A 151 -2.25 10.29 30.94
CA GLY A 151 -3.05 11.45 30.57
C GLY A 151 -4.47 11.04 30.23
N THR A 152 -5.26 10.77 31.27
CA THR A 152 -6.73 10.91 31.33
C THR A 152 -7.53 10.55 30.07
N TRP A 153 -7.86 9.26 29.91
CA TRP A 153 -9.11 8.90 29.25
C TRP A 153 -10.23 8.99 30.30
N HIS A 154 -10.99 10.07 30.29
CA HIS A 154 -12.30 10.07 30.93
C HIS A 154 -13.12 8.94 30.29
N GLN A 155 -13.54 7.98 31.10
CA GLN A 155 -14.62 7.06 30.77
C GLN A 155 -15.84 7.89 30.35
N ALA A 156 -16.04 8.07 29.05
CA ALA A 156 -17.34 8.43 28.51
C ALA A 156 -18.20 7.18 28.60
N GLY A 157 -19.04 7.17 29.63
CA GLY A 157 -20.00 6.11 29.90
C GLY A 157 -20.94 5.86 28.73
N THR A 158 -21.49 4.65 28.77
CA THR A 158 -22.68 4.18 28.07
C THR A 158 -23.71 5.30 27.85
N LEU A 159 -23.92 5.70 26.60
CA LEU A 159 -25.14 6.40 26.20
C LEU A 159 -26.23 5.35 25.97
N SER A 160 -27.00 5.06 27.02
CA SER A 160 -28.30 4.41 26.90
C SER A 160 -29.36 5.46 26.55
N TRP A 161 -30.25 5.05 25.66
CA TRP A 161 -31.38 5.77 25.10
C TRP A 161 -32.25 6.46 26.17
N LEU A 162 -32.60 7.73 25.90
CA LEU A 162 -33.62 8.50 26.63
C LEU A 162 -35.01 7.94 26.29
N GLU A 163 -35.54 7.10 27.17
CA GLU A 163 -36.98 7.01 27.41
C GLU A 163 -37.28 7.89 28.62
N THR A 164 -38.08 8.94 28.42
CA THR A 164 -38.69 9.71 29.50
C THR A 164 -40.20 9.58 29.37
N GLU A 165 -40.81 8.82 30.28
CA GLU A 165 -42.21 9.02 30.70
C GLU A 165 -42.20 9.49 32.16
N PRO A 166 -43.21 10.26 32.55
CA PRO A 166 -44.25 9.66 33.39
C PRO A 166 -45.64 9.63 32.76
#